data_AF-A0A350QXQ7-F1
#
_entry.id   AF-A0A350QXQ7-F1
#
_cell.length_a   1.000
_cell.length_b   1.000
_cell.length_c   1.000
_cell.angle_alpha   90.00
_cell.angle_beta   90.00
_cell.angle_gamma   90.00
#
_symmetry.space_group_name_H-M   'P 1'
#
loop_
_entity.id
_entity.type
_entity.pdbx_description
1 polymer ?
#
loop_
_entity_poly.entity_id
_entity_poly.type
_entity_poly.pdbx_seq_one_letter_code
_entity_poly.pdbx_strand_id
1 'polypeptide(L)' 'MITNMLRFSFRVVGFAGLLPFVCSLAWAEKPNVLFIAMDDLNDWVGCLGGHPQARTPN' A
#
# COMPACT_ATOMS: atom_id res chain seq x y z
N MET A 1 19.53 47.10 27.41
CA MET A 1 18.23 46.48 27.10
C MET A 1 18.06 46.29 25.59
N ILE A 2 19.06 45.71 24.89
CA ILE A 2 19.02 45.50 23.41
C ILE A 2 19.60 44.12 23.00
N THR A 3 20.41 43.47 23.85
CA THR A 3 21.06 42.18 23.52
C THR A 3 20.21 40.92 23.74
N ASN A 4 19.09 41.00 24.48
CA ASN A 4 18.20 39.85 24.72
C ASN A 4 17.07 39.69 23.69
N MET A 5 16.90 40.65 22.78
CA MET A 5 15.86 40.57 21.74
C MET A 5 16.33 39.83 20.48
N LEU A 6 17.64 39.76 20.23
CA LEU A 6 18.20 39.12 19.03
C LEU A 6 18.53 37.62 19.21
N ARG A 7 18.14 37.01 20.33
CA ARG A 7 18.22 35.54 20.53
C ARG A 7 16.89 34.83 20.31
N PHE A 8 15.79 35.58 20.13
CA PHE A 8 14.46 35.00 20.01
C PHE A 8 14.06 34.65 18.57
N SER A 9 14.73 35.19 17.55
CA SER A 9 14.39 34.93 16.14
C SER A 9 15.14 33.78 15.47
N PHE A 10 16.12 33.14 16.12
CA PHE A 10 16.89 32.06 15.47
C PHE A 10 16.57 30.64 15.93
N ARG A 11 15.62 30.45 16.85
CA ARG A 11 15.19 29.10 17.30
C ARG A 11 13.86 28.62 16.71
N VAL A 12 13.17 29.43 15.92
CA VAL A 12 11.87 29.03 15.30
C VAL A 12 12.01 28.63 13.83
N VAL A 13 13.11 29.00 13.16
CA VAL A 13 13.31 28.69 11.72
C VAL A 13 13.93 27.30 11.47
N GLY A 14 14.39 26.60 12.51
CA GLY A 14 15.14 25.35 12.36
C GLY A 14 14.33 24.05 12.22
N PHE A 15 13.01 24.06 12.40
CA PHE A 15 12.23 22.81 12.50
C PHE A 15 10.84 22.84 11.83
N ALA A 16 10.59 23.80 10.93
CA ALA A 16 9.30 23.93 10.25
C ALA A 16 9.34 23.56 8.75
N GLY A 17 10.48 23.10 8.24
CA GLY A 17 10.70 22.92 6.79
C GLY A 17 10.47 21.51 6.23
N LEU A 18 10.27 20.49 7.07
CA LEU A 18 10.28 19.08 6.62
C LEU A 18 8.92 18.37 6.73
N LEU A 19 7.85 19.08 7.07
CA LEU A 19 6.55 18.48 7.42
C LEU A 19 5.40 18.62 6.39
N PRO A 20 5.41 19.47 5.34
CA PRO A 20 4.27 19.47 4.41
C PRO A 20 4.49 18.65 3.13
N PHE A 21 5.65 18.01 2.91
CA PHE A 21 5.94 17.37 1.60
C PHE A 21 5.63 15.87 1.51
N VAL A 22 5.31 15.19 2.62
CA VAL A 22 4.99 13.75 2.63
C VAL A 22 3.56 13.54 3.10
N CYS A 23 2.60 13.94 2.27
CA CYS A 23 1.24 13.41 2.39
C CYS A 23 0.53 13.41 1.03
N SER A 24 1.13 12.74 0.04
CA SER A 24 0.38 12.25 -1.11
C SER A 24 0.17 10.76 -0.92
N LEU A 25 -0.75 10.42 -0.01
CA LEU A 25 -1.21 9.05 0.17
C LEU A 25 -1.96 8.65 -1.12
N ALA A 26 -1.37 7.73 -1.87
CA ALA A 26 -1.97 7.15 -3.06
C ALA A 26 -3.36 6.61 -2.71
N TRP A 27 -4.40 7.20 -3.30
CA TRP A 27 -5.73 6.61 -3.30
C TRP A 27 -5.68 5.39 -4.19
N ALA A 28 -5.66 4.20 -3.59
CA ALA A 28 -5.80 2.96 -4.32
C ALA A 28 -7.21 2.93 -4.94
N GLU A 29 -7.29 2.72 -6.25
CA GLU A 29 -8.57 2.52 -6.91
C GLU A 29 -9.27 1.29 -6.32
N LYS A 30 -10.61 1.35 -6.24
CA LYS A 30 -11.39 0.21 -5.76
C LYS A 30 -11.19 -0.95 -6.74
N PRO A 31 -10.71 -2.12 -6.30
CA PRO A 31 -10.52 -3.25 -7.19
C PRO A 31 -11.87 -3.79 -7.66
N ASN A 32 -11.91 -4.30 -8.89
CA ASN A 32 -13.03 -5.11 -9.36
C ASN A 32 -13.01 -6.47 -8.64
N VAL A 33 -14.15 -6.92 -8.13
CA VAL A 33 -14.27 -8.22 -7.48
C VAL A 33 -15.02 -9.17 -8.41
N LEU A 34 -14.34 -10.20 -8.89
CA LEU A 34 -14.93 -11.31 -9.63
C LEU A 34 -14.92 -12.55 -8.72
N PHE A 35 -16.10 -13.09 -8.45
CA PHE A 35 -16.27 -14.31 -7.66
C PHE A 35 -16.66 -15.47 -8.60
N ILE A 36 -15.85 -16.52 -8.60
CA ILE A 36 -16.11 -17.75 -9.37
C ILE A 36 -16.18 -18.89 -8.36
N ALA A 37 -17.34 -19.56 -8.32
CA ALA A 37 -17.56 -20.75 -7.52
C ALA A 37 -17.64 -21.97 -8.45
N MET A 38 -16.97 -23.04 -8.07
CA MET A 38 -17.12 -24.37 -8.66
C MET A 38 -17.46 -25.33 -7.54
N ASP A 39 -18.52 -26.10 -7.73
CA ASP A 39 -18.99 -27.07 -6.76
C ASP A 39 -18.22 -28.38 -6.90
N ASP A 40 -17.91 -29.01 -5.78
CA ASP A 40 -17.22 -30.32 -5.69
C ASP A 40 -15.90 -30.46 -6.49
N LEU A 41 -15.24 -29.35 -6.81
CA LEU A 41 -13.93 -29.37 -7.46
C LEU A 41 -12.86 -29.81 -6.46
N ASN A 42 -12.57 -31.11 -6.49
CA ASN A 42 -11.50 -31.72 -5.72
C ASN A 42 -10.12 -31.40 -6.35
N ASP A 43 -9.14 -32.30 -6.24
CA ASP A 43 -7.79 -32.22 -6.81
C ASP A 43 -7.74 -32.41 -8.35
N TRP A 44 -8.85 -32.14 -9.04
CA TRP A 44 -8.99 -32.18 -10.49
C TRP A 44 -8.54 -30.88 -11.18
N VAL A 45 -7.59 -30.18 -10.55
CA VAL A 45 -6.92 -29.01 -11.11
C VAL A 45 -5.47 -29.40 -11.39
N GLY A 46 -4.99 -29.10 -12.60
CA GLY A 46 -3.69 -29.54 -13.09
C GLY A 46 -2.49 -29.12 -12.22
N CYS A 47 -2.63 -28.02 -11.47
CA CYS A 47 -1.61 -27.56 -10.52
C CYS A 47 -1.58 -28.34 -9.19
N LEU A 48 -2.62 -29.11 -8.86
CA LEU A 48 -2.72 -29.85 -7.59
C LEU A 48 -2.13 -31.28 -7.69
N GLY A 49 -1.84 -31.77 -8.89
CA GLY A 49 -1.07 -33.00 -9.11
C GLY A 49 -1.79 -34.32 -8.78
N GLY A 50 -3.06 -34.29 -8.38
CA GLY A 50 -3.84 -35.50 -8.08
C GLY A 50 -4.21 -36.32 -9.32
N HIS A 51 -4.44 -35.64 -10.43
CA HIS A 51 -5.01 -36.24 -11.65
C HIS A 51 -4.23 -35.82 -12.91
N PRO A 52 -3.39 -36.69 -13.51
CA PRO A 52 -2.57 -36.36 -14.69
C PRO A 52 -3.37 -35.95 -15.93
N GLN A 53 -4.63 -36.38 -16.02
CA GLN A 53 -5.55 -35.99 -17.09
C GLN A 53 -6.21 -34.62 -16.90
N ALA A 54 -6.07 -33.97 -15.75
CA ALA A 54 -6.65 -32.66 -15.49
C ALA A 54 -5.93 -31.58 -16.31
N ARG A 55 -6.57 -31.11 -17.39
CA ARG A 55 -6.05 -30.06 -18.27
C ARG A 55 -6.72 -28.71 -17.96
N THR A 56 -6.20 -27.99 -16.98
CA THR A 56 -6.70 -26.65 -16.56
C THR A 56 -5.62 -25.57 -16.83
N PRO A 57 -5.54 -25.02 -18.05
CA PRO A 57 -4.45 -24.12 -18.44
C PRO A 57 -4.65 -22.64 -18.03
N ASN A 58 -5.84 -22.26 -17.56
CA ASN A 58 -6.18 -20.90 -17.13
C ASN A 58 -5.98 -20.70 -15.63
#